data_AF-A0A646HM57-F1
#
_entry.id   AF-A0A646HM57-F1
#
_cell.length_a   1.000
_cell.length_b   1.000
_cell.length_c   1.000
_cell.angle_alpha   90.00
_cell.angle_beta   90.00
_cell.angle_gamma   90.00
#
_symmetry.space_group_name_H-M   'P 1'
#
loop_
_entity.id
_entity.type
_entity.pdbx_description
1 polymer ?
#
loop_
_entity_poly.entity_id
_entity_poly.type
_entity_poly.pdbx_seq_one_letter_code
_entity_poly.pdbx_strand_id
1 'polypeptide(L)'
;MDEVFKNLPLAEQKKMLDHLAKLPDVRFLSSEEREKYDESIKAVDDYYSGLYGSYVEGEEKGIAKEKIDTAYRLLSMGMSWSQIMQATGLTEEELKPLQA
;
A
#
# COMPACT_ATOMS: atom_id res chain seq x y z
N MET A 1 5.92 -2.40 26.11
CA MET A 1 5.62 -1.05 26.67
C MET A 1 5.14 -1.15 28.11
N ASP A 2 4.23 -2.09 28.41
CA ASP A 2 3.62 -2.25 29.74
C ASP A 2 4.60 -2.76 30.82
N GLU A 3 5.54 -3.64 30.48
CA GLU A 3 6.58 -4.12 31.41
C GLU A 3 7.63 -3.05 31.75
N VAL A 4 7.97 -2.18 30.80
CA VAL A 4 8.94 -1.08 31.01
C VAL A 4 8.37 -0.03 31.94
N PHE A 5 7.08 0.28 31.79
CA PHE A 5 6.39 1.26 32.63
C PHE A 5 6.29 0.80 34.10
N LYS A 6 5.98 -0.49 34.34
CA LYS A 6 5.87 -1.07 35.68
C LYS A 6 7.20 -1.12 36.44
N ASN A 7 8.32 -1.12 35.72
CA ASN A 7 9.67 -1.16 36.31
C ASN A 7 10.25 0.23 36.61
N LEU A 8 9.59 1.32 36.23
CA LEU A 8 10.00 2.68 36.60
C LEU A 8 9.74 2.94 38.09
N PRO A 9 10.54 3.79 38.75
CA PRO A 9 10.20 4.22 40.09
C PRO A 9 8.88 5.00 40.09
N LEU A 10 8.17 4.95 41.23
CA LEU A 10 6.78 5.38 41.32
C LEU A 10 6.59 6.88 40.97
N ALA A 11 7.61 7.69 41.21
CA ALA A 11 7.61 9.12 40.90
C ALA A 11 7.63 9.37 39.38
N GLU A 12 8.40 8.60 38.63
CA GLU A 12 8.49 8.64 37.18
C GLU A 12 7.20 8.11 36.53
N GLN A 13 6.64 7.02 37.07
CA GLN A 13 5.32 6.53 36.65
C GLN A 13 4.25 7.61 36.81
N LYS A 14 4.21 8.26 37.98
CA LYS A 14 3.27 9.35 38.26
C LYS A 14 3.46 10.54 37.32
N LYS A 15 4.70 10.96 37.05
CA LYS A 15 5.00 12.04 36.10
C LYS A 15 4.51 11.72 34.68
N MET A 16 4.70 10.48 34.21
CA MET A 16 4.20 10.06 32.90
C MET A 16 2.67 10.05 32.86
N LEU A 17 2.00 9.53 33.90
CA LEU A 17 0.54 9.53 33.99
C LEU A 17 -0.02 10.95 34.05
N ASP A 18 0.59 11.84 34.85
CA ASP A 18 0.20 13.25 34.95
C ASP A 18 0.40 13.99 33.61
N HIS A 19 1.37 13.56 32.80
CA HIS A 19 1.58 14.10 31.46
C HIS A 19 0.54 13.58 30.47
N LEU A 20 0.26 12.26 30.47
CA LEU A 20 -0.76 11.63 29.65
C LEU A 20 -2.16 12.16 29.97
N ALA A 21 -2.47 12.40 31.24
CA ALA A 21 -3.74 12.99 31.69
C ALA A 21 -3.93 14.44 31.21
N LYS A 22 -2.86 15.14 30.82
CA LYS A 22 -2.91 16.48 30.23
C LYS A 22 -3.08 16.46 28.72
N LEU A 23 -2.89 15.30 28.07
CA LEU A 23 -3.20 15.18 26.65
C LEU A 23 -4.72 15.25 26.50
N PRO A 24 -5.25 16.16 25.67
CA PRO A 24 -6.67 16.17 25.39
C PRO A 24 -7.04 14.87 24.68
N ASP A 25 -7.92 14.08 25.29
CA ASP A 25 -8.63 13.03 24.57
C ASP A 25 -9.37 13.69 23.40
N VAL A 26 -9.39 13.06 22.22
CA VAL A 26 -10.11 13.57 21.05
C VAL A 26 -11.58 13.91 21.36
N ARG A 27 -12.17 13.24 22.37
CA ARG A 27 -13.52 13.48 22.87
C ARG A 27 -13.70 14.81 23.61
N PHE A 28 -12.61 15.42 24.08
CA PHE A 28 -12.61 16.71 24.77
C PHE A 28 -12.15 17.87 23.89
N LEU A 29 -11.77 17.60 22.62
CA LEU A 29 -11.49 18.65 21.66
C LEU A 29 -12.76 19.45 21.35
N SER A 30 -12.59 20.75 21.10
CA SER A 30 -13.65 21.54 20.48
C SER A 30 -13.98 21.00 19.08
N SER A 31 -15.14 21.38 18.53
CA SER A 31 -15.51 20.97 17.18
C SER A 31 -14.47 21.38 16.12
N GLU A 32 -13.90 22.59 16.26
CA GLU A 32 -12.88 23.10 15.33
C GLU A 32 -11.55 22.31 15.44
N GLU A 33 -11.10 22.01 16.65
CA GLU A 33 -9.88 21.22 16.85
C GLU A 33 -10.05 19.77 16.37
N ARG A 34 -11.24 19.22 16.57
CA ARG A 34 -11.58 17.88 16.09
C ARG A 34 -11.66 17.81 14.57
N GLU A 35 -12.25 18.81 13.93
CA GLU A 35 -12.26 18.91 12.47
C GLU A 35 -10.83 18.94 11.89
N LYS A 36 -9.95 19.78 12.45
CA LYS A 36 -8.53 19.81 12.06
C LYS A 36 -7.82 18.48 12.29
N TYR A 37 -8.11 17.80 13.40
CA TYR A 37 -7.56 16.48 13.69
C TYR A 37 -8.03 15.46 12.65
N ASP A 38 -9.33 15.37 12.38
CA ASP A 38 -9.91 14.43 11.42
C ASP A 38 -9.41 14.71 9.98
N GLU A 39 -9.29 15.99 9.58
CA GLU A 39 -8.68 16.39 8.32
C GLU A 39 -7.21 15.96 8.22
N SER A 40 -6.43 16.09 9.30
CA SER A 40 -5.03 15.67 9.31
C SER A 40 -4.88 14.16 9.15
N ILE A 41 -5.74 13.37 9.79
CA ILE A 41 -5.76 11.92 9.65
C ILE A 41 -6.15 11.54 8.22
N LYS A 42 -7.17 12.19 7.67
CA LYS A 42 -7.59 11.97 6.28
C LYS A 42 -6.48 12.29 5.28
N ALA A 43 -5.79 13.41 5.45
CA ALA A 43 -4.69 13.78 4.55
C ALA A 43 -3.56 12.74 4.54
N VAL A 44 -3.25 12.16 5.71
CA VAL A 44 -2.28 11.09 5.84
C VAL A 44 -2.77 9.81 5.17
N ASP A 45 -4.04 9.44 5.39
CA ASP A 45 -4.66 8.26 4.79
C ASP A 45 -4.70 8.37 3.26
N ASP A 46 -5.11 9.52 2.72
CA ASP A 46 -5.13 9.81 1.28
C ASP A 46 -3.72 9.70 0.68
N TYR A 47 -2.69 10.21 1.37
CA TYR A 47 -1.30 10.11 0.92
C TYR A 47 -0.82 8.66 0.82
N TYR A 48 -1.00 7.87 1.88
CA TYR A 48 -0.56 6.47 1.90
C TYR A 48 -1.39 5.61 0.93
N SER A 49 -2.69 5.86 0.83
CA SER A 49 -3.56 5.16 -0.11
C SER A 49 -3.16 5.45 -1.56
N GLY A 50 -2.83 6.71 -1.89
CA GLY A 50 -2.35 7.09 -3.22
C GLY A 50 -1.01 6.43 -3.57
N LEU A 51 -0.06 6.39 -2.62
CA LEU A 51 1.21 5.69 -2.80
C LEU A 51 1.03 4.19 -3.00
N TYR A 52 0.21 3.56 -2.15
CA TYR A 52 -0.05 2.13 -2.24
C TYR A 52 -0.76 1.76 -3.54
N GLY A 53 -1.77 2.54 -3.94
CA GLY A 53 -2.46 2.35 -5.22
C GLY A 53 -1.49 2.45 -6.41
N SER A 54 -0.59 3.44 -6.40
CA SER A 54 0.43 3.60 -7.44
C SER A 54 1.42 2.44 -7.49
N TYR A 55 1.81 1.90 -6.33
CA TYR A 55 2.70 0.74 -6.24
C TYR A 55 2.05 -0.51 -6.86
N VAL A 56 0.81 -0.82 -6.45
CA VAL A 56 0.06 -1.98 -6.96
C VAL A 56 -0.18 -1.85 -8.47
N GLU A 57 -0.64 -0.70 -8.94
CA GLU A 57 -0.85 -0.46 -10.37
C GLU A 57 0.46 -0.60 -11.16
N GLY A 58 1.57 -0.14 -10.60
CA GLY A 58 2.90 -0.29 -11.18
C GLY A 58 3.35 -1.76 -11.28
N GLU A 59 3.11 -2.56 -10.24
CA GLU A 59 3.41 -3.99 -10.22
C GLU A 59 2.58 -4.75 -11.27
N GLU A 60 1.27 -4.50 -11.32
CA GLU A 60 0.36 -5.12 -12.29
C GLU A 60 0.76 -4.77 -13.74
N LYS A 61 1.04 -3.49 -14.02
CA LYS A 61 1.53 -3.05 -15.33
C LYS A 61 2.88 -3.67 -15.68
N GLY A 62 3.77 -3.81 -14.70
CA GLY A 62 5.08 -4.46 -14.87
C GLY A 62 4.95 -5.93 -15.27
N ILE A 63 4.12 -6.68 -14.55
CA ILE A 63 3.84 -8.09 -14.85
C ILE A 63 3.19 -8.23 -16.23
N ALA A 64 2.20 -7.40 -16.56
CA ALA A 64 1.55 -7.42 -17.87
C ALA A 64 2.55 -7.14 -19.00
N LYS A 65 3.43 -6.15 -18.82
CA LYS A 65 4.49 -5.83 -19.79
C LYS A 65 5.46 -6.98 -19.97
N GLU A 66 5.91 -7.61 -18.88
CA GLU A 66 6.84 -8.74 -18.94
C GLU A 66 6.23 -9.95 -19.68
N LYS A 67 4.95 -10.26 -19.44
CA LYS A 67 4.24 -11.31 -20.18
C LYS A 67 4.21 -11.06 -21.69
N ILE A 68 3.95 -9.82 -22.10
CA ILE A 68 3.93 -9.41 -23.51
C ILE A 68 5.33 -9.48 -24.14
N ASP A 69 6.35 -8.96 -23.45
CA ASP A 69 7.74 -9.02 -23.91
C ASP A 69 8.21 -10.49 -24.05
N THR A 70 7.81 -11.36 -23.12
CA THR A 70 8.05 -12.80 -23.18
C THR A 70 7.33 -13.45 -24.36
N ALA A 71 6.06 -13.11 -24.60
CA ALA A 71 5.32 -13.61 -25.76
C ALA A 71 5.98 -13.22 -27.09
N TYR A 72 6.45 -11.97 -27.23
CA TYR A 72 7.20 -11.53 -28.42
C TYR A 72 8.48 -12.35 -28.64
N ARG A 73 9.25 -12.62 -27.57
CA ARG A 73 10.46 -13.44 -27.67
C ARG A 73 10.14 -14.88 -28.08
N LEU A 74 9.06 -15.46 -27.57
CA LEU A 74 8.66 -16.81 -27.94
C LEU A 74 8.15 -16.88 -29.39
N LEU A 75 7.42 -15.86 -29.85
CA LEU A 75 7.01 -15.73 -31.26
C LEU A 75 8.21 -15.66 -32.18
N SER A 76 9.24 -14.87 -31.84
CA SER A 76 10.45 -14.77 -32.67
C SER A 76 11.28 -16.05 -32.70
N MET A 77 11.13 -16.90 -31.69
CA MET A 77 11.70 -18.26 -31.66
C MET A 77 10.85 -19.30 -32.42
N GLY A 78 9.73 -18.90 -33.03
CA GLY A 78 8.86 -19.78 -33.81
C GLY A 78 7.92 -20.67 -32.99
N MET A 79 7.68 -20.34 -31.72
CA MET A 79 6.74 -21.07 -30.87
C MET A 79 5.30 -20.86 -31.34
N SER A 80 4.46 -21.90 -31.20
CA SER A 80 3.04 -21.80 -31.54
C SER A 80 2.26 -20.99 -30.48
N TRP A 81 1.13 -20.42 -30.88
CA TRP A 81 0.27 -19.63 -29.97
C TRP A 81 -0.20 -20.42 -28.76
N SER A 82 -0.60 -21.68 -28.95
CA SER A 82 -1.01 -22.53 -27.83
C SER A 82 0.09 -22.69 -26.78
N GLN A 83 1.36 -22.82 -27.20
CA GLN A 83 2.50 -22.92 -26.29
C GLN A 83 2.80 -21.57 -25.61
N ILE A 84 2.65 -20.47 -26.34
CA ILE A 84 2.86 -19.12 -25.79
C ILE A 84 1.81 -18.80 -24.72
N MET A 85 0.54 -19.03 -25.03
CA MET A 85 -0.57 -18.85 -24.08
C MET A 85 -0.36 -19.71 -22.82
N GLN A 86 0.10 -20.95 -22.98
CA GLN A 86 0.43 -21.81 -21.84
C GLN A 86 1.60 -21.28 -21.00
N ALA A 87 2.62 -20.69 -21.63
CA ALA A 87 3.81 -20.20 -20.94
C ALA A 87 3.61 -18.85 -20.24
N THR A 88 2.81 -17.95 -20.82
CA THR A 88 2.62 -16.57 -20.31
C THR A 88 1.30 -16.38 -19.57
N GLY A 89 0.34 -17.29 -19.78
CA GLY A 89 -1.03 -17.15 -19.29
C GLY A 89 -1.83 -16.08 -20.04
N LEU A 90 -1.35 -15.60 -21.19
CA LEU A 90 -2.08 -14.66 -22.04
C LEU A 90 -3.19 -15.38 -22.82
N THR A 91 -4.26 -14.65 -23.10
CA THR A 91 -5.35 -15.07 -23.96
C THR A 91 -5.02 -14.86 -25.44
N GLU A 92 -5.80 -15.49 -26.31
CA GLU A 92 -5.67 -15.30 -27.76
C GLU A 92 -5.89 -13.83 -28.17
N GLU A 93 -6.81 -13.13 -27.49
CA GLU A 93 -7.11 -11.72 -27.76
C GLU A 93 -5.94 -10.80 -27.40
N GLU A 94 -5.23 -11.09 -26.31
CA GLU A 94 -4.04 -10.34 -25.89
C GLU A 94 -2.83 -10.58 -26.80
N LEU A 95 -2.79 -11.72 -27.52
CA LEU A 95 -1.71 -12.04 -28.47
C LEU A 95 -1.94 -11.47 -29.88
N LYS A 96 -3.19 -11.25 -30.31
CA LYS A 96 -3.53 -10.70 -31.64
C LYS A 96 -2.78 -9.42 -32.00
N PRO A 97 -2.63 -8.42 -31.10
CA PRO A 97 -1.90 -7.20 -31.41
C PRO A 97 -0.40 -7.42 -31.69
N LEU A 98 0.18 -8.55 -31.26
CA LEU A 98 1.61 -8.83 -31.40
C LEU A 98 2.01 -9.27 -32.81
N GLN A 99 1.04 -9.47 -33.70
CA GLN A 99 1.23 -9.99 -35.06
C GLN A 99 1.25 -8.90 -36.15
N ALA A 100 1.30 -7.62 -35.77
CA ALA A 100 1.36 -6.48 -36.69
C ALA A 100 2.72 -6.29 -37.36
#